data_AF-A0A813J334-F1
#
_entry.id   AF-A0A813J334-F1
#
_cell.length_a   1.000
_cell.length_b   1.000
_cell.length_c   1.000
_cell.angle_alpha   90.00
_cell.angle_beta   90.00
_cell.angle_gamma   90.00
#
_symmetry.space_group_name_H-M   'P 1'
#
loop_
_entity.id
_entity.type
_entity.pdbx_description
1 polymer ?
#
loop_
_entity_poly.entity_id
_entity_poly.type
_entity_poly.pdbx_seq_one_letter_code
_entity_poly.pdbx_strand_id
1 'polypeptide(L)'
;NILFVISNPDVHKSPNSDTYIVFGEAKVEDLSAQAQASAAQQMGGGSAVKAPAAAAIEEVDEGEVDETGVEAKDIDLVMSQVQCTRSKAVAALKANNNDIVEAIMQLSSS
;
A
#
# COMPACT_ATOMS: atom_id res chain seq x y z
N ASN A 1 -13.77 9.64 10.21
CA ASN A 1 -13.91 8.33 10.89
C ASN A 1 -13.75 7.28 9.81
N ILE A 2 -12.73 6.44 9.95
CA ILE A 2 -12.35 5.43 8.96
C ILE A 2 -12.70 4.07 9.55
N LEU A 3 -13.53 3.31 8.83
CA LEU A 3 -13.94 1.97 9.20
C LEU A 3 -13.28 0.97 8.25
N PHE A 4 -12.80 -0.14 8.80
CA PHE A 4 -12.30 -1.27 8.02
C PHE A 4 -13.30 -2.42 8.16
N VAL A 5 -13.90 -2.86 7.04
CA VAL A 5 -14.94 -3.87 6.97
C VAL A 5 -14.41 -5.10 6.24
N ILE A 6 -14.50 -6.27 6.87
CA ILE A 6 -14.10 -7.55 6.24
C ILE A 6 -15.37 -8.38 6.06
N SER A 7 -15.78 -8.65 4.81
CA SER A 7 -17.07 -9.29 4.50
C SER A 7 -17.12 -10.78 4.85
N ASN A 8 -15.99 -11.49 4.69
CA ASN A 8 -15.86 -12.93 4.94
C ASN A 8 -14.59 -13.20 5.76
N PRO A 9 -14.57 -12.83 7.05
CA PRO A 9 -13.38 -13.00 7.87
C PRO A 9 -13.21 -14.46 8.32
N ASP A 10 -11.97 -14.91 8.39
CA ASP A 10 -11.55 -16.07 9.18
C ASP A 10 -10.87 -15.58 10.47
N VAL A 11 -11.41 -15.96 11.63
CA VAL A 11 -11.04 -15.35 12.92
C VAL A 11 -10.52 -16.40 13.88
N HIS A 12 -9.27 -16.22 14.32
CA HIS A 12 -8.63 -17.05 15.33
C HIS A 12 -8.43 -16.27 16.64
N LYS A 13 -8.80 -16.88 17.76
CA LYS A 13 -8.57 -16.31 19.10
C LYS A 13 -7.41 -17.02 19.79
N SER A 14 -6.54 -16.24 20.44
CA SER A 14 -5.57 -16.78 21.38
C SER A 14 -6.27 -17.42 22.60
N PRO A 15 -5.91 -18.65 23.03
CA PRO A 15 -6.58 -19.32 24.14
C PRO A 15 -6.50 -18.57 25.47
N ASN A 16 -5.43 -17.79 25.67
CA ASN A 16 -5.08 -17.19 26.95
C ASN A 16 -5.06 -15.66 26.92
N SER A 17 -5.50 -15.03 25.83
CA SER A 17 -5.54 -13.57 25.72
C SER A 17 -6.72 -13.11 24.86
N ASP A 18 -7.13 -11.86 25.06
CA ASP A 18 -8.12 -11.21 24.18
C ASP A 18 -7.45 -10.65 22.92
N THR A 19 -6.66 -11.50 22.27
CA THR A 19 -6.01 -11.23 20.99
C THR A 19 -6.68 -12.06 19.91
N TYR A 20 -7.04 -11.39 18.80
CA TYR A 20 -7.74 -12.00 17.67
C TYR A 20 -6.92 -11.75 16.41
N ILE A 21 -6.73 -12.79 15.60
CA ILE A 21 -6.15 -12.71 14.27
C ILE A 21 -7.30 -12.86 13.28
N VAL A 22 -7.50 -11.86 12.42
CA VAL A 22 -8.59 -11.83 11.44
C VAL A 22 -7.98 -11.84 10.05
N PHE A 23 -8.18 -12.92 9.30
CA PHE A 23 -7.79 -13.04 7.91
C PHE A 23 -8.98 -12.69 6.99
N GLY A 24 -8.72 -11.98 5.91
CA GLY A 24 -9.73 -11.63 4.92
C GLY A 24 -9.42 -10.29 4.24
N GLU A 25 -10.17 -9.98 3.20
CA GLU A 25 -10.03 -8.72 2.47
C GLU A 25 -10.72 -7.57 3.22
N ALA A 26 -9.93 -6.56 3.61
CA ALA A 26 -10.44 -5.37 4.28
C ALA A 26 -10.87 -4.31 3.26
N LYS A 27 -12.10 -3.82 3.40
CA LYS A 27 -12.65 -2.70 2.66
C LYS A 27 -12.68 -1.46 3.57
N VAL A 28 -12.22 -0.33 3.05
CA VAL A 28 -12.18 0.93 3.81
C VAL A 28 -13.43 1.74 3.52
N GLU A 29 -14.15 2.14 4.56
CA GLU A 29 -15.29 3.05 4.49
C GLU A 29 -14.99 4.31 5.32
N ASP A 30 -14.86 5.46 4.65
CA ASP A 30 -14.71 6.76 5.31
C ASP A 30 -16.05 7.51 5.33
N LEU A 31 -16.73 7.48 6.48
CA LEU A 31 -18.01 8.15 6.69
C LEU A 31 -17.89 9.69 6.73
N SER A 32 -16.72 10.24 7.04
CA SER A 32 -16.52 11.70 7.04
C SER A 32 -16.38 12.26 5.62
N ALA A 33 -15.72 11.54 4.73
CA ALA A 33 -15.56 11.94 3.34
C ALA A 33 -16.92 12.01 2.61
N GLN A 34 -17.81 11.04 2.85
CA GLN A 34 -19.15 11.03 2.27
C GLN A 34 -20.03 12.19 2.79
N ALA A 35 -19.91 12.53 4.08
CA ALA A 35 -20.64 13.65 4.67
C ALA A 35 -20.17 15.01 4.12
N GLN A 36 -18.85 15.20 3.92
CA GLN A 36 -18.31 16.42 3.31
C GLN A 36 -18.67 16.53 1.82
N ALA A 37 -18.64 15.42 1.07
CA ALA A 37 -19.09 15.40 -0.33
C ALA A 37 -20.57 15.77 -0.47
N SER A 38 -21.43 15.23 0.41
CA SER A 38 -22.88 15.50 0.38
C SER A 38 -23.20 16.94 0.82
N ALA A 39 -22.47 17.49 1.80
CA ALA A 39 -22.65 18.87 2.25
C ALA A 39 -22.18 19.90 1.20
N ALA A 40 -21.11 19.60 0.45
CA ALA A 40 -20.64 20.44 -0.65
C ALA A 40 -21.65 20.52 -1.81
N GLN A 41 -22.39 19.43 -2.08
CA GLN A 41 -23.45 19.43 -3.09
C GLN A 41 -24.67 20.27 -2.69
N GLN A 42 -24.93 20.43 -1.39
CA GLN A 42 -26.07 21.21 -0.90
C GLN A 42 -25.77 22.72 -0.81
N MET A 43 -24.50 23.14 -0.94
CA MET A 43 -24.08 24.53 -0.78
C MET A 43 -23.56 25.19 -2.08
N GLY A 44 -23.49 24.47 -3.21
CA GLY A 44 -22.84 24.89 -4.45
C GLY A 44 -23.75 25.37 -5.59
N GLY A 45 -24.72 26.24 -5.32
CA GLY A 45 -25.41 27.01 -6.37
C GLY A 45 -24.66 28.31 -6.68
N GLY A 46 -23.60 28.26 -7.50
CA GLY A 46 -22.88 29.48 -7.90
C GLY A 46 -21.57 29.25 -8.65
N SER A 47 -21.62 29.49 -9.95
CA SER A 47 -20.57 29.74 -10.95
C SER A 47 -19.07 29.52 -10.66
N ALA A 48 -18.47 28.87 -11.67
CA ALA A 48 -17.19 29.17 -12.31
C ALA A 48 -15.90 28.52 -11.78
N VAL A 49 -15.46 27.55 -12.60
CA VAL A 49 -14.09 27.35 -13.12
C VAL A 49 -13.09 26.56 -12.26
N LYS A 50 -12.70 25.42 -12.85
CA LYS A 50 -11.46 24.63 -12.71
C LYS A 50 -11.39 23.55 -11.63
N ALA A 51 -11.90 22.37 -12.00
CA ALA A 51 -11.29 21.09 -11.64
C ALA A 51 -10.15 20.77 -12.65
N PRO A 52 -9.25 19.80 -12.38
CA PRO A 52 -9.15 18.95 -11.19
C PRO A 52 -7.76 19.02 -10.52
N ALA A 53 -7.71 18.80 -9.22
CA ALA A 53 -6.51 18.26 -8.57
C ALA A 53 -6.97 17.59 -7.27
N ALA A 54 -7.24 16.29 -7.40
CA ALA A 54 -7.14 15.39 -6.28
C ALA A 54 -5.72 15.48 -5.72
N ALA A 55 -5.60 15.78 -4.42
CA ALA A 55 -4.38 15.60 -3.65
C ALA A 55 -4.81 14.78 -2.43
N ALA A 56 -4.68 13.46 -2.54
CA ALA A 56 -3.53 12.72 -2.02
C ALA A 56 -3.70 12.49 -0.52
N ILE A 57 -4.60 11.57 -0.20
CA ILE A 57 -4.49 10.71 0.98
C ILE A 57 -3.40 9.71 0.62
N GLU A 58 -2.39 9.62 1.47
CA GLU A 58 -1.25 8.71 1.34
C GLU A 58 -1.73 7.28 1.13
N GLU A 59 -1.80 6.94 -0.15
CA GLU A 59 -1.50 5.65 -0.73
C GLU A 59 -0.46 4.89 0.12
N VAL A 60 -0.93 3.88 0.85
CA VAL A 60 -0.24 2.60 0.84
C VAL A 60 -0.62 1.91 -0.48
N ASP A 61 -0.31 2.60 -1.57
CA ASP A 61 -0.15 1.98 -2.88
C ASP A 61 1.16 1.21 -2.74
N GLU A 62 1.05 -0.06 -2.35
CA GLU A 62 1.96 -1.07 -2.86
C GLU A 62 1.76 -1.07 -4.38
N GLY A 63 2.33 -0.02 -4.99
CA GLY A 63 2.18 0.27 -6.39
C GLY A 63 2.54 -0.96 -7.17
N GLU A 64 1.85 -1.13 -8.29
CA GLU A 64 2.14 -2.10 -9.33
C GLU A 64 3.62 -1.96 -9.71
N VAL A 65 4.50 -2.63 -8.95
CA VAL A 65 5.93 -2.57 -9.17
C VAL A 65 6.11 -3.39 -10.43
N ASP A 66 6.51 -2.73 -11.51
CA ASP A 66 6.78 -3.42 -12.77
C ASP A 66 7.93 -4.41 -12.56
N GLU A 67 7.59 -5.67 -12.25
CA GLU A 67 8.55 -6.76 -12.05
C GLU A 67 8.95 -7.41 -13.38
N THR A 68 8.56 -6.81 -14.52
CA THR A 68 8.87 -7.35 -15.84
C THR A 68 10.39 -7.48 -15.99
N GLY A 69 10.85 -8.73 -16.08
CA GLY A 69 12.27 -9.07 -16.22
C GLY A 69 13.03 -9.21 -14.89
N VAL A 70 12.37 -9.15 -13.73
CA VAL A 70 12.99 -9.38 -12.41
C VAL A 70 12.32 -10.58 -11.73
N GLU A 71 13.11 -11.49 -11.16
CA GLU A 71 12.55 -12.65 -10.47
C GLU A 71 11.97 -12.25 -9.12
N ALA A 72 10.73 -12.66 -8.83
CA ALA A 72 10.09 -12.43 -7.54
C ALA A 72 10.90 -12.99 -6.36
N LYS A 73 11.61 -14.11 -6.57
CA LYS A 73 12.50 -14.72 -5.58
C LYS A 73 13.67 -13.81 -5.19
N ASP A 74 14.20 -13.07 -6.15
CA ASP A 74 15.33 -12.18 -5.96
C ASP A 74 14.90 -10.93 -5.19
N ILE A 75 13.72 -10.41 -5.53
CA ILE A 75 13.07 -9.29 -4.83
C ILE A 75 12.84 -9.66 -3.36
N ASP A 76 12.23 -10.81 -3.11
CA ASP A 76 11.95 -11.29 -1.75
C ASP A 76 13.23 -11.54 -0.94
N LEU A 77 14.29 -12.07 -1.58
CA LEU A 77 15.58 -12.31 -0.94
C LEU A 77 16.28 -10.99 -0.55
N VAL A 78 16.26 -9.99 -1.44
CA VAL A 78 16.82 -8.66 -1.18
C VAL A 78 16.04 -7.95 -0.06
N MET A 79 14.71 -8.01 -0.09
CA MET A 79 13.85 -7.45 0.95
C MET A 79 14.10 -8.11 2.31
N SER A 80 14.28 -9.43 2.36
CA SER A 80 14.54 -10.15 3.61
C SER A 80 15.92 -9.87 4.20
N GLN A 81 16.94 -9.62 3.37
CA GLN A 81 18.30 -9.39 3.87
C GLN A 81 18.57 -7.92 4.21
N VAL A 82 17.98 -6.98 3.47
CA VAL A 82 18.31 -5.54 3.57
C VAL A 82 17.16 -4.70 4.14
N GLN A 83 16.02 -5.32 4.49
CA GLN A 83 14.83 -4.66 5.05
C GLN A 83 14.39 -3.43 4.24
N CYS A 84 14.42 -3.54 2.90
CA CYS A 84 14.01 -2.47 2.00
C CYS A 84 12.59 -2.69 1.44
N THR A 85 12.00 -1.64 0.86
CA THR A 85 10.69 -1.72 0.20
C THR A 85 10.79 -2.44 -1.15
N ARG A 86 9.68 -3.04 -1.61
CA ARG A 86 9.62 -3.82 -2.86
C ARG A 86 10.11 -3.03 -4.07
N SER A 87 9.69 -1.77 -4.21
CA SER A 87 10.16 -0.88 -5.28
C SER A 87 11.66 -0.61 -5.21
N LYS A 88 12.25 -0.52 -4.01
CA LYS A 88 13.68 -0.30 -3.82
C LYS A 88 14.50 -1.55 -4.16
N ALA A 89 13.98 -2.74 -3.82
CA ALA A 89 14.57 -4.01 -4.23
C ALA A 89 14.54 -4.19 -5.76
N VAL A 90 13.40 -3.93 -6.41
CA VAL A 90 13.26 -4.02 -7.87
C VAL A 90 14.17 -3.02 -8.59
N ALA A 91 14.26 -1.78 -8.11
CA ALA A 91 15.14 -0.77 -8.68
C ALA A 91 16.63 -1.19 -8.57
N ALA A 92 17.04 -1.73 -7.42
CA ALA A 92 18.41 -2.22 -7.22
C ALA A 92 18.73 -3.42 -8.13
N LEU A 93 17.79 -4.36 -8.29
CA LEU A 93 17.97 -5.50 -9.18
C LEU A 93 18.05 -5.06 -10.65
N LYS A 94 17.19 -4.15 -11.10
CA LYS A 94 17.24 -3.61 -12.47
C LYS A 94 18.52 -2.81 -12.74
N ALA A 95 19.00 -2.04 -11.77
CA ALA A 95 20.24 -1.25 -11.91
C ALA A 95 21.50 -2.12 -12.00
N ASN A 96 21.47 -3.30 -11.39
CA ASN A 96 22.61 -4.23 -11.34
C ASN A 96 22.42 -5.44 -12.28
N ASN A 97 21.66 -5.31 -13.37
CA ASN A 97 21.44 -6.38 -14.35
C ASN A 97 20.94 -7.70 -13.73
N ASN A 98 20.05 -7.61 -12.73
CA ASN A 98 19.52 -8.72 -11.95
C ASN A 98 20.57 -9.47 -11.11
N ASP A 99 21.74 -8.89 -10.86
CA ASP A 99 22.71 -9.43 -9.92
C ASP A 99 22.27 -9.16 -8.48
N ILE A 100 21.80 -10.21 -7.82
CA ILE A 100 21.32 -10.18 -6.44
C ILE A 100 22.43 -9.76 -5.47
N VAL A 101 23.66 -10.24 -5.69
CA VAL A 101 24.76 -10.01 -4.74
C VAL A 101 25.16 -8.54 -4.79
N GLU A 102 25.28 -7.99 -5.99
CA GLU A 102 25.60 -6.57 -6.17
C GLU A 102 24.46 -5.68 -5.67
N ALA A 103 23.20 -6.05 -5.92
CA ALA A 103 22.03 -5.33 -5.41
C ALA A 103 21.97 -5.32 -3.87
N ILE A 104 22.25 -6.45 -3.20
CA ILE A 104 22.31 -6.55 -1.74
C ILE A 104 23.48 -5.73 -1.20
N MET A 105 24.66 -5.82 -1.81
CA MET A 105 25.82 -5.03 -1.39
C MET A 105 25.56 -3.53 -1.49
N GLN A 106 24.95 -3.08 -2.58
CA GLN A 106 24.62 -1.67 -2.78
C GLN A 106 23.59 -1.18 -1.75
N LEU A 107 22.52 -1.96 -1.50
CA LEU A 107 21.48 -1.59 -0.54
C LEU A 107 21.94 -1.70 0.92
N SER A 108 22.82 -2.65 1.25
CA SER A 108 23.36 -2.84 2.60
C SER A 108 24.42 -1.80 2.96
N SER A 109 25.00 -1.13 1.96
CA SER A 109 25.95 -0.02 2.17
C SER A 109 25.26 1.35 2.33
N SER A 110 23.93 1.40 2.18
CA SER A 110 23.09 2.60 2.29
C SER A 110 22.47 2.79 3.67
#